data_AF-A0A1V5VJ76-F1
#
_entry.id   AF-A0A1V5VJ76-F1
#
_cell.length_a   1.000
_cell.length_b   1.000
_cell.length_c   1.000
_cell.angle_alpha   90.00
_cell.angle_beta   90.00
_cell.angle_gamma   90.00
#
_symmetry.space_group_name_H-M   'P 1'
#
loop_
_entity.id
_entity.type
_entity.pdbx_description
1 polymer ?
#
loop_
_entity_poly.entity_id
_entity_poly.type
_entity_poly.pdbx_seq_one_letter_code
_entity_poly.pdbx_strand_id
1 'polypeptide(L)'
;MKNNNEVYRIIDANLNRSREGIRVIEDFVRFVMNDADVAVKIKNLRHGLDIISRKAYPKIIMNRNSHNDVFRDSKESCRKTALSVFLSNVKRVEESLRTLEEFSKVFSDTAGYRFKKIRFKIYDIEKEVISNYASNRKRCKKTADKRDERGS
;
A
#
# COMPACT_ATOMS: atom_id res chain seq x y z
N MET A 1 28.36 8.68 -19.98
CA MET A 1 27.60 7.70 -19.15
C MET A 1 26.19 8.24 -18.99
N LYS A 2 25.14 7.47 -19.33
CA LYS A 2 23.75 7.94 -19.15
C LYS A 2 23.53 8.23 -17.66
N ASN A 3 23.09 9.45 -17.35
CA ASN A 3 22.96 9.92 -15.98
C ASN A 3 21.70 9.30 -15.35
N ASN A 4 21.85 8.12 -14.76
CA ASN A 4 20.74 7.34 -14.17
C ASN A 4 20.11 7.98 -12.92
N ASN A 5 20.50 9.21 -12.58
CA ASN A 5 20.00 9.98 -11.44
C ASN A 5 18.48 10.19 -11.50
N GLU A 6 17.90 10.35 -12.69
CA GLU A 6 16.46 10.46 -12.88
C GLU A 6 15.74 9.16 -12.49
N VAL A 7 16.28 8.00 -12.90
CA VAL A 7 15.73 6.69 -12.54
C VAL A 7 15.82 6.45 -11.03
N TYR A 8 16.94 6.82 -10.39
CA TYR A 8 17.06 6.70 -8.93
C TYR A 8 16.06 7.58 -8.18
N ARG A 9 15.77 8.80 -8.67
CA ARG A 9 14.74 9.68 -8.10
C ARG A 9 13.34 9.08 -8.24
N ILE A 10 13.02 8.48 -9.39
CA ILE A 10 11.75 7.78 -9.61
C ILE A 10 11.62 6.60 -8.64
N ILE A 11 12.67 5.81 -8.47
CA ILE A 11 12.66 4.68 -7.53
C ILE A 11 12.47 5.17 -6.08
N ASP A 12 13.16 6.24 -5.66
CA ASP A 12 13.03 6.79 -4.31
C ASP A 12 11.59 7.26 -4.03
N ALA A 13 11.04 8.08 -4.92
CA ALA A 13 9.69 8.63 -4.78
C ALA A 13 8.65 7.51 -4.67
N ASN A 14 8.77 6.47 -5.47
CA ASN A 14 7.83 5.35 -5.47
C ASN A 14 8.03 4.39 -4.29
N LEU A 15 9.26 4.19 -3.81
CA LEU A 15 9.47 3.48 -2.54
C LEU A 15 8.78 4.20 -1.38
N ASN A 16 8.88 5.54 -1.33
CA ASN A 16 8.23 6.34 -0.31
C ASN A 16 6.69 6.26 -0.40
N ARG A 17 6.12 6.46 -1.60
CA ARG A 17 4.66 6.37 -1.81
C ARG A 17 4.12 4.99 -1.47
N SER A 18 4.83 3.92 -1.86
CA SER A 18 4.45 2.54 -1.51
C SER A 18 4.45 2.33 0.01
N ARG A 19 5.48 2.83 0.72
CA ARG A 19 5.59 2.70 2.18
C ARG A 19 4.45 3.41 2.91
N GLU A 20 4.18 4.67 2.54
CA GLU A 20 3.12 5.47 3.17
C GLU A 20 1.74 4.87 2.89
N GLY A 21 1.46 4.44 1.65
CA GLY A 21 0.21 3.78 1.33
C GLY A 21 0.00 2.47 2.10
N ILE A 22 1.06 1.65 2.23
CA ILE A 22 1.01 0.40 3.02
C ILE A 22 0.77 0.69 4.51
N ARG A 23 1.32 1.78 5.05
CA ARG A 23 1.04 2.19 6.44
C ARG A 23 -0.44 2.50 6.65
N VAL A 24 -1.07 3.22 5.72
CA VAL A 24 -2.51 3.53 5.81
C VAL A 24 -3.37 2.26 5.73
N ILE A 25 -2.99 1.30 4.88
CA ILE A 25 -3.64 -0.01 4.78
C ILE A 25 -3.48 -0.78 6.11
N GLU A 26 -2.28 -0.78 6.71
CA GLU A 26 -2.02 -1.39 8.02
C GLU A 26 -2.93 -0.80 9.11
N ASP A 27 -3.03 0.52 9.18
CA ASP A 27 -3.85 1.23 10.17
C ASP A 27 -5.35 0.95 9.97
N PHE A 28 -5.84 0.89 8.72
CA PHE A 28 -7.22 0.50 8.44
C PHE A 28 -7.52 -0.90 8.99
N VAL A 29 -6.66 -1.88 8.70
CA VAL A 29 -6.86 -3.26 9.16
C VAL A 29 -6.78 -3.35 10.68
N ARG A 30 -5.87 -2.63 11.33
CA ARG A 30 -5.75 -2.60 12.79
C ARG A 30 -6.96 -1.96 13.47
N PHE A 31 -7.33 -0.76 13.06
CA PHE A 31 -8.25 0.07 13.84
C PHE A 31 -9.70 -0.02 13.36
N VAL A 32 -9.93 -0.33 12.09
CA VAL A 32 -11.29 -0.47 11.53
C VAL A 32 -11.74 -1.92 11.54
N MET A 33 -10.86 -2.85 11.17
CA MET A 33 -11.21 -4.27 11.12
C MET A 33 -10.88 -5.03 12.40
N ASN A 34 -9.96 -4.52 13.24
CA ASN A 34 -9.41 -5.25 14.39
C ASN A 34 -8.86 -6.63 14.01
N ASP A 35 -8.27 -6.75 12.81
CA ASP A 35 -7.73 -8.00 12.27
C ASP A 35 -6.20 -8.02 12.43
N ALA A 36 -5.75 -8.56 13.56
CA ALA A 36 -4.32 -8.58 13.92
C ALA A 36 -3.48 -9.42 12.94
N ASP A 37 -4.04 -10.52 12.43
CA ASP A 37 -3.33 -11.44 11.55
C ASP A 37 -3.01 -10.80 10.21
N VAL A 38 -3.99 -10.14 9.60
CA VAL A 38 -3.79 -9.40 8.34
C VAL A 38 -2.87 -8.18 8.58
N ALA A 39 -3.00 -7.49 9.71
CA ALA A 39 -2.11 -6.38 10.04
C ALA A 39 -0.64 -6.81 10.14
N VAL A 40 -0.35 -7.99 10.69
CA VAL A 40 1.01 -8.54 10.76
C VAL A 40 1.56 -8.86 9.36
N LYS A 41 0.75 -9.43 8.47
CA LYS A 41 1.14 -9.66 7.06
C LYS A 41 1.54 -8.35 6.37
N ILE A 42 0.73 -7.30 6.53
CA ILE A 42 0.98 -5.97 5.95
C ILE A 42 2.24 -5.32 6.55
N LYS A 43 2.42 -5.40 7.87
CA LYS A 43 3.62 -4.91 8.57
C LYS A 43 4.89 -5.58 8.02
N ASN A 44 4.85 -6.89 7.78
CA ASN A 44 5.98 -7.63 7.24
C ASN A 44 6.30 -7.21 5.79
N LEU A 45 5.29 -6.90 4.98
CA LEU A 45 5.51 -6.33 3.64
C LEU A 45 6.18 -4.96 3.71
N ARG A 46 5.72 -4.08 4.60
CA ARG A 46 6.32 -2.76 4.82
C ARG A 46 7.78 -2.88 5.21
N HIS A 47 8.10 -3.79 6.13
CA HIS A 47 9.48 -4.05 6.53
C HIS A 47 10.34 -4.60 5.37
N GLY A 48 9.77 -5.48 4.53
CA GLY A 48 10.45 -5.98 3.33
C GLY A 48 10.83 -4.85 2.35
N LEU A 49 9.93 -3.90 2.14
CA LEU A 49 10.21 -2.71 1.32
C LEU A 49 11.28 -1.81 1.94
N ASP A 50 11.30 -1.67 3.27
CA ASP A 50 12.35 -0.91 3.97
C ASP A 50 13.73 -1.53 3.77
N ILE A 51 13.82 -2.86 3.84
CA ILE A 51 15.08 -3.56 3.58
C ILE A 51 15.52 -3.36 2.13
N ILE A 52 14.61 -3.47 1.16
CA ILE A 52 14.92 -3.25 -0.27
C ILE A 52 15.42 -1.82 -0.49
N SER A 53 14.72 -0.85 0.09
CA SER A 53 15.09 0.56 0.06
C SER A 53 16.50 0.77 0.63
N ARG A 54 16.78 0.29 1.85
CA ARG A 54 18.10 0.42 2.49
C ARG A 54 19.24 -0.30 1.76
N LYS A 55 18.99 -1.36 1.01
CA LYS A 55 20.02 -2.00 0.17
C LYS A 55 20.34 -1.18 -1.07
N ALA A 56 19.40 -0.39 -1.57
CA ALA A 56 19.59 0.52 -2.69
C ALA A 56 20.07 1.93 -2.25
N TYR A 57 20.07 2.22 -0.94
CA TYR A 57 20.29 3.53 -0.33
C TYR A 57 21.57 4.29 -0.72
N PRO A 58 22.76 3.68 -0.87
CA PRO A 58 23.99 4.46 -1.09
C PRO A 58 23.92 5.35 -2.34
N LYS A 59 23.22 4.91 -3.38
CA LYS A 59 23.06 5.64 -4.66
C LYS A 59 21.80 6.51 -4.71
N ILE A 60 20.80 6.18 -3.90
CA ILE A 60 19.51 6.89 -3.85
C ILE A 60 19.61 8.15 -2.97
N ILE A 61 20.30 8.09 -1.83
CA ILE A 61 20.47 9.25 -0.93
C ILE A 61 21.16 10.42 -1.65
N MET A 62 22.20 10.14 -2.45
CA MET A 62 22.92 11.16 -3.21
C MET A 62 22.02 11.92 -4.22
N ASN A 63 20.87 11.36 -4.56
CA ASN A 63 19.92 11.91 -5.53
C ASN A 63 18.63 12.42 -4.91
N ARG A 64 18.50 12.34 -3.58
CA ARG A 64 17.28 12.66 -2.85
C ARG A 64 16.99 14.16 -2.96
N ASN A 65 15.98 14.50 -3.75
CA ASN A 65 15.51 15.88 -3.87
C ASN A 65 14.13 15.94 -3.20
N SER A 66 14.12 16.15 -1.88
CA SER A 66 12.89 16.17 -1.07
C SER A 66 11.97 17.35 -1.37
N HIS A 67 12.43 18.31 -2.18
CA HIS A 67 11.80 19.62 -2.30
C HIS A 67 10.85 19.79 -3.51
N ASN A 68 10.89 18.87 -4.48
CA ASN A 68 10.14 19.00 -5.75
C ASN A 68 9.21 17.80 -6.01
N ASP A 69 8.34 17.44 -5.07
CA ASP A 69 7.19 16.58 -5.42
C ASP A 69 6.15 17.45 -6.13
N VAL A 70 6.09 17.34 -7.47
CA VAL A 70 5.31 18.21 -8.37
C VAL A 70 3.80 17.94 -8.31
N PHE A 71 3.35 16.92 -7.58
CA PHE A 71 1.92 16.61 -7.43
C PHE A 71 1.35 17.18 -6.13
N ARG A 72 1.25 18.51 -6.07
CA ARG A 72 0.58 19.24 -4.98
C ARG A 72 -0.87 19.61 -5.34
N ASP A 73 -1.61 18.66 -5.90
CA ASP A 73 -3.05 18.82 -6.08
C ASP A 73 -3.75 17.48 -5.96
N SER A 74 -4.35 17.22 -4.80
CA SER A 74 -5.42 16.25 -4.70
C SER A 74 -6.71 17.02 -4.49
N LYS A 75 -7.54 17.09 -5.54
CA LYS A 75 -8.93 17.54 -5.46
C LYS A 75 -9.57 16.88 -4.23
N GLU A 76 -9.96 17.70 -3.26
CA GLU A 76 -10.83 17.27 -2.18
C GLU A 76 -12.16 16.86 -2.79
N SER A 77 -12.41 15.55 -2.86
CA SER A 77 -13.75 15.03 -3.14
C SER A 77 -14.31 14.40 -1.87
N CYS A 78 -15.58 14.75 -1.63
CA CYS A 78 -16.62 14.28 -0.71
C CYS A 78 -16.27 13.25 0.37
N ARG A 79 -16.97 13.36 1.52
CA ARG A 79 -16.95 12.44 2.68
C ARG A 79 -16.48 11.02 2.32
N LYS A 80 -15.19 10.74 2.56
CA LYS A 80 -14.60 9.42 2.30
C LYS A 80 -14.98 8.48 3.45
N THR A 81 -15.47 7.29 3.12
CA THR A 81 -15.61 6.21 4.11
C THR A 81 -14.23 5.62 4.39
N ALA A 82 -14.03 4.99 5.56
CA ALA A 82 -12.77 4.32 5.87
C ALA A 82 -12.38 3.30 4.78
N LEU A 83 -13.37 2.57 4.22
CA LEU A 83 -13.14 1.64 3.12
C LEU A 83 -12.69 2.34 1.83
N SER A 84 -13.25 3.51 1.48
CA SER A 84 -12.82 4.23 0.28
C SER A 84 -11.42 4.82 0.45
N VAL A 85 -11.02 5.22 1.66
CA VAL A 85 -9.64 5.59 1.97
C VAL A 85 -8.72 4.39 1.79
N PHE A 86 -9.07 3.22 2.36
CA PHE A 86 -8.32 1.98 2.16
C PHE A 86 -8.12 1.65 0.68
N LEU A 87 -9.20 1.55 -0.10
CA LEU A 87 -9.14 1.19 -1.53
C LEU A 87 -8.31 2.18 -2.34
N SER A 88 -8.42 3.48 -2.05
CA SER A 88 -7.61 4.50 -2.73
C SER A 88 -6.11 4.35 -2.44
N ASN A 89 -5.75 3.94 -1.23
CA ASN A 89 -4.35 3.70 -0.86
C ASN A 89 -3.82 2.39 -1.43
N VAL A 90 -4.64 1.33 -1.50
CA VAL A 90 -4.29 0.08 -2.19
C VAL A 90 -3.91 0.37 -3.65
N LYS A 91 -4.78 1.06 -4.40
CA LYS A 91 -4.50 1.41 -5.81
C LYS A 91 -3.21 2.22 -5.98
N ARG A 92 -2.98 3.21 -5.09
CA ARG A 92 -1.73 4.00 -5.11
C ARG A 92 -0.50 3.14 -4.85
N VAL A 93 -0.57 2.18 -3.92
CA VAL A 93 0.53 1.24 -3.65
C VAL A 93 0.78 0.35 -4.87
N GLU A 94 -0.26 -0.15 -5.52
CA GLU A 94 -0.13 -0.99 -6.72
C GLU A 94 0.52 -0.26 -7.89
N GLU A 95 0.07 0.97 -8.16
CA GLU A 95 0.64 1.85 -9.18
C GLU A 95 2.12 2.12 -8.88
N SER A 96 2.42 2.45 -7.62
CA SER A 96 3.79 2.75 -7.20
C SER A 96 4.71 1.52 -7.29
N LEU A 97 4.22 0.34 -6.91
CA LEU A 97 4.95 -0.93 -7.08
C LEU A 97 5.11 -1.32 -8.55
N ARG A 98 4.14 -1.00 -9.41
CA ARG A 98 4.24 -1.19 -10.87
C ARG A 98 5.36 -0.32 -11.44
N THR A 99 5.46 0.93 -11.00
CA THR A 99 6.57 1.83 -11.38
C THR A 99 7.91 1.27 -10.90
N LEU A 100 8.00 0.82 -9.64
CA LEU A 100 9.21 0.19 -9.11
C LEU A 100 9.61 -1.07 -9.88
N GLU A 101 8.64 -1.90 -10.24
CA GLU A 101 8.85 -3.10 -11.05
C GLU A 101 9.51 -2.77 -12.39
N GLU A 102 9.04 -1.77 -13.13
CA GLU A 102 9.61 -1.43 -14.44
C GLU A 102 10.94 -0.69 -14.34
N PHE A 103 11.02 0.36 -13.52
CA PHE A 103 12.23 1.16 -13.43
C PHE A 103 13.42 0.43 -12.78
N SER A 104 13.16 -0.56 -11.92
CA SER A 104 14.25 -1.35 -11.34
C SER A 104 14.90 -2.31 -12.33
N LYS A 105 14.20 -2.76 -13.39
CA LYS A 105 14.77 -3.61 -14.45
C LYS A 105 15.89 -2.92 -15.23
N VAL A 106 15.89 -1.58 -15.26
CA VAL A 106 17.01 -0.78 -15.81
C VAL A 106 18.34 -1.15 -15.16
N PHE A 107 18.32 -1.58 -13.89
CA PHE A 107 19.51 -1.95 -13.14
C PHE A 107 19.59 -3.45 -12.82
N SER A 108 18.45 -4.13 -12.65
CA SER A 108 18.40 -5.54 -12.26
C SER A 108 17.02 -6.14 -12.47
N ASP A 109 16.93 -7.17 -13.33
CA ASP A 109 15.71 -7.97 -13.49
C ASP A 109 15.28 -8.67 -12.20
N THR A 110 16.25 -9.04 -11.36
CA THR A 110 15.97 -9.63 -10.04
C THR A 110 15.24 -8.63 -9.14
N ALA A 111 15.60 -7.34 -9.19
CA ALA A 111 14.88 -6.30 -8.45
C ALA A 111 13.46 -6.12 -8.99
N GLY A 112 13.30 -6.09 -10.32
CA GLY A 112 11.98 -6.04 -10.97
C GLY A 112 11.07 -7.20 -10.55
N TYR A 113 11.60 -8.42 -10.56
CA TYR A 113 10.88 -9.61 -10.10
C TYR A 113 10.44 -9.52 -8.63
N ARG A 114 11.29 -8.95 -7.75
CA ARG A 114 10.92 -8.77 -6.33
C ARG A 114 9.75 -7.79 -6.17
N PHE A 115 9.75 -6.67 -6.89
CA PHE A 115 8.64 -5.72 -6.84
C PHE A 115 7.36 -6.31 -7.44
N LYS A 116 7.47 -7.07 -8.54
CA LYS A 116 6.35 -7.84 -9.09
C LYS A 116 5.74 -8.75 -8.02
N LYS A 117 6.56 -9.53 -7.30
CA LYS A 117 6.11 -10.43 -6.24
C LYS A 117 5.42 -9.67 -5.09
N ILE A 118 5.93 -8.51 -4.70
CA ILE A 118 5.29 -7.67 -3.66
C ILE A 118 3.94 -7.16 -4.15
N ARG A 119 3.84 -6.71 -5.40
CA ARG A 119 2.57 -6.24 -6.00
C ARG A 119 1.50 -7.34 -6.00
N PHE A 120 1.85 -8.58 -6.35
CA PHE A 120 0.92 -9.70 -6.26
C PHE A 120 0.44 -9.96 -4.82
N LYS A 121 1.32 -9.85 -3.83
CA LYS A 121 0.91 -9.98 -2.42
C LYS A 121 -0.05 -8.87 -1.99
N ILE A 122 0.08 -7.65 -2.54
CA ILE A 122 -0.88 -6.57 -2.31
C ILE A 122 -2.25 -6.93 -2.88
N TYR A 123 -2.33 -7.52 -4.08
CA TYR A 123 -3.60 -8.01 -4.63
C TYR A 123 -4.25 -9.08 -3.75
N ASP A 124 -3.46 -10.01 -3.22
CA ASP A 124 -3.98 -11.05 -2.34
C ASP A 124 -4.52 -10.47 -1.03
N ILE A 125 -3.79 -9.50 -0.44
CA ILE A 125 -4.22 -8.80 0.77
C ILE A 125 -5.48 -7.97 0.51
N GLU A 126 -5.57 -7.27 -0.62
CA GLU A 126 -6.78 -6.52 -0.99
C GLU A 126 -8.00 -7.44 -1.00
N LYS A 127 -7.91 -8.58 -1.69
CA LYS A 127 -8.99 -9.58 -1.76
C LYS A 127 -9.35 -10.12 -0.38
N GLU A 128 -8.35 -10.47 0.43
CA GLU A 128 -8.54 -10.98 1.80
C GLU A 128 -9.29 -9.94 2.65
N VAL A 129 -8.83 -8.69 2.65
CA VAL A 129 -9.44 -7.58 3.41
C VAL A 129 -10.88 -7.31 2.97
N ILE A 130 -11.14 -7.23 1.66
CA ILE A 130 -12.50 -6.97 1.15
C ILE A 130 -13.46 -8.10 1.53
N SER A 131 -13.02 -9.35 1.41
CA SER A 131 -13.81 -10.53 1.79
C SER A 131 -14.16 -10.52 3.28
N ASN A 132 -13.15 -10.29 4.13
CA ASN A 132 -13.33 -10.23 5.59
C ASN A 132 -14.24 -9.06 5.99
N TYR A 133 -14.05 -7.88 5.39
CA TYR A 133 -14.87 -6.70 5.64
C TYR A 133 -16.35 -6.92 5.27
N ALA A 134 -16.61 -7.53 4.11
CA ALA A 134 -17.97 -7.87 3.69
C ALA A 134 -18.63 -8.89 4.63
N SER A 135 -17.88 -9.89 5.08
CA SER A 135 -18.35 -10.93 6.00
C SER A 135 -18.68 -10.37 7.38
N ASN A 136 -17.85 -9.48 7.93
CA ASN A 136 -18.08 -8.81 9.21
C ASN A 136 -19.34 -7.93 9.16
N ARG A 137 -19.59 -7.23 8.05
CA ARG A 137 -20.84 -6.44 7.88
C ARG A 137 -22.10 -7.31 7.85
N LYS A 138 -22.05 -8.47 7.19
CA LYS A 138 -23.19 -9.42 7.15
C LYS A 138 -23.50 -9.97 8.55
N ARG A 139 -22.47 -10.27 9.34
CA ARG A 139 -22.61 -10.75 10.73
C ARG A 139 -23.19 -9.69 11.67
N CYS A 140 -22.78 -8.42 11.53
CA CYS A 140 -23.40 -7.32 12.28
C CYS A 140 -24.88 -7.09 11.92
N LYS A 141 -25.26 -7.20 10.64
CA LYS A 141 -26.69 -7.10 10.24
C LYS A 141 -27.54 -8.22 10.84
N LYS A 142 -27.09 -9.48 10.73
CA LYS A 142 -27.80 -10.64 11.31
C LYS A 142 -27.95 -10.59 12.84
N THR A 143 -27.05 -9.91 13.55
CA THR A 143 -27.12 -9.76 15.01
C THR A 143 -27.92 -8.54 15.46
N ALA A 144 -28.18 -7.58 14.57
CA ALA A 144 -29.12 -6.49 14.78
C ALA A 144 -30.57 -6.99 14.59
N ASP A 145 -30.87 -7.65 13.47
CA ASP A 145 -32.23 -8.17 13.19
C ASP A 145 -32.72 -9.16 14.27
N LYS A 146 -31.82 -10.01 14.81
CA LYS A 146 -32.15 -10.98 15.88
C LYS A 146 -32.38 -10.38 17.28
N ARG A 147 -32.11 -9.09 17.48
CA ARG A 147 -32.42 -8.38 18.74
C ARG A 147 -33.80 -7.72 18.66
N ASP A 148 -34.19 -7.25 17.48
CA ASP A 148 -35.50 -6.64 17.26
C ASP A 148 -36.63 -7.69 17.31
N GLU A 149 -36.37 -8.94 16.89
CA GLU A 149 -37.35 -10.04 16.95
C GLU A 149 -37.57 -10.65 18.36
N ARG A 150 -36.74 -10.32 19.35
CA ARG A 150 -36.85 -10.84 20.74
C ARG A 150 -37.33 -9.80 21.74
N GLY A 151 -37.69 -8.61 21.27
CA GLY A 151 -38.20 -7.49 22.06
C GLY A 151 -39.64 -7.09 21.73
N SER A 152 -40.39 -7.92 20.99
CA SER A 152 -41.84 -7.76 20.76
C SER A 152 -42.64 -8.88 21.43
#